data_AF-F2R8P0-F1
#
_entry.id   AF-F2R8P0-F1
#
_cell.length_a   1.000
_cell.length_b   1.000
_cell.length_c   1.000
_cell.angle_alpha   90.00
_cell.angle_beta   90.00
_cell.angle_gamma   90.00
#
_symmetry.space_group_name_H-M   'P 1'
#
loop_
_entity.id
_entity.type
_entity.pdbx_description
1 polymer ?
#
loop_
_entity_poly.entity_id
_entity_poly.type
_entity_poly.pdbx_seq_one_letter_code
_entity_poly.pdbx_strand_id
1 'polypeptide(L)'
;MRTNSRCSSLREAPASSSVRCSWPRQQSRWGVSPFCQHAAVTDTRDQRPAEATLDFLRSAFPPEWREQALGHEAVADWEQENGVVLPEPYRTFIAEISNGSSLGPAGDGGLQPLGWLPNAWPDLGPRQPGEPFPLAAAWPWEDDESVDPGDPRIDAAFNKGSIVLGSEDGQAFWLLLTAGPRRGEVWMIADVGAVPAPGDKAWGFEEWVQRWHTGNDWWN
;
A
#
# COMPACT_ATOMS: atom_id res chain seq x y z
N MET A 1 39.18 48.56 -18.94
CA MET A 1 38.93 49.43 -17.77
C MET A 1 38.19 48.59 -16.75
N ARG A 2 38.83 47.88 -15.79
CA ARG A 2 39.47 48.33 -14.52
C ARG A 2 38.64 49.35 -13.74
N THR A 3 37.96 48.89 -12.68
CA THR A 3 38.13 49.24 -11.22
C THR A 3 37.18 48.32 -10.42
N ASN A 4 37.62 47.41 -9.52
CA ASN A 4 38.04 47.60 -8.10
C ASN A 4 36.99 48.38 -7.28
N SER A 5 36.51 47.99 -6.07
CA SER A 5 37.17 47.42 -4.88
C SER A 5 36.07 47.03 -3.84
N ARG A 6 36.15 45.90 -3.10
CA ARG A 6 36.59 45.73 -1.67
C ARG A 6 35.83 46.59 -0.64
N CYS A 7 35.60 46.22 0.63
CA CYS A 7 35.69 45.00 1.46
C CYS A 7 35.18 45.42 2.87
N SER A 8 34.71 44.46 3.66
CA SER A 8 34.73 44.40 5.15
C SER A 8 33.96 45.42 6.01
N SER A 9 33.10 44.91 6.90
CA SER A 9 33.41 44.91 8.35
C SER A 9 32.46 44.01 9.15
N LEU A 10 33.07 43.19 10.00
CA LEU A 10 32.55 42.49 11.17
C LEU A 10 32.15 43.45 12.31
N ARG A 11 31.52 42.87 13.35
CA ARG A 11 31.17 43.36 14.71
C ARG A 11 29.69 43.75 14.81
N GLU A 12 28.94 43.45 15.86
CA GLU A 12 29.18 42.89 17.20
C GLU A 12 27.83 42.43 17.76
N ALA A 13 27.82 41.45 18.66
CA ALA A 13 26.65 41.07 19.45
C ALA A 13 26.47 42.03 20.65
N PRO A 14 25.24 42.17 21.19
CA PRO A 14 25.09 42.47 22.61
C PRO A 14 24.31 41.37 23.34
N ALA A 15 24.77 41.11 24.56
CA ALA A 15 24.18 40.20 25.51
C ALA A 15 23.13 40.90 26.39
N SER A 16 22.20 40.06 26.86
CA SER A 16 21.55 40.07 28.19
C SER A 16 20.65 41.24 28.58
N SER A 17 19.35 40.95 28.69
CA SER A 17 18.51 41.54 29.73
C SER A 17 17.47 40.53 30.19
N SER A 18 17.67 40.06 31.42
CA SER A 18 16.78 39.24 32.22
C SER A 18 15.47 39.97 32.52
N VAL A 19 14.34 39.36 32.20
CA VAL A 19 13.04 39.73 32.79
C VAL A 19 12.54 38.55 33.60
N ARG A 20 12.56 38.72 34.92
CA ARG A 20 11.95 37.83 35.90
C ARG A 20 10.44 38.11 35.89
N CYS A 21 9.65 37.15 35.44
CA CYS A 21 8.23 37.11 35.73
C CYS A 21 7.99 36.07 36.84
N SER A 22 7.75 36.58 38.04
CA SER A 22 7.28 35.84 39.21
C SER A 22 5.79 35.56 39.09
N TRP A 23 5.37 34.30 39.13
CA TRP A 23 4.00 33.89 39.46
C TRP A 23 4.02 32.68 40.40
N PRO A 24 2.98 32.52 41.23
CA PRO A 24 3.10 31.98 42.58
C PRO A 24 3.08 30.45 42.66
N ARG A 25 3.69 29.98 43.75
CA ARG A 25 3.57 28.63 44.31
C ARG A 25 2.09 28.24 44.45
N GLN A 26 1.66 27.21 43.73
CA GLN A 26 0.51 26.42 44.13
C GLN A 26 0.90 24.94 44.10
N GLN A 27 0.92 24.35 45.28
CA GLN A 27 1.07 22.92 45.50
C GLN A 27 -0.28 22.27 45.26
N SER A 28 -0.34 21.33 44.31
CA SER A 28 -1.46 20.42 44.15
C SER A 28 -0.91 19.02 43.88
N ARG A 29 -0.84 18.23 44.95
CA ARG A 29 -0.74 16.78 44.93
C ARG A 29 -1.89 16.22 44.11
N TRP A 30 -1.66 15.51 43.01
CA TRP A 30 -2.55 14.45 42.51
C TRP A 30 -1.78 13.43 41.69
N GLY A 31 -1.90 12.16 42.11
CA GLY A 31 -1.95 10.97 41.26
C GLY A 31 -0.77 10.67 40.35
N VAL A 32 0.05 9.70 40.75
CA VAL A 32 0.76 8.83 39.81
C VAL A 32 -0.31 8.14 38.95
N SER A 33 -0.41 8.53 37.68
CA SER A 33 -1.28 7.84 36.72
C SER A 33 -0.64 6.49 36.38
N PRO A 34 -1.37 5.38 36.43
CA PRO A 34 -0.82 4.09 36.03
C PRO A 34 -0.61 4.10 34.53
N PHE A 35 0.58 3.63 34.15
CA PHE A 35 1.03 3.33 32.81
C PHE A 35 -0.06 2.51 32.07
N CYS A 36 -0.80 3.13 31.14
CA CYS A 36 -1.54 2.36 30.15
C CYS A 36 -0.51 1.81 29.16
N GLN A 37 -0.02 0.60 29.41
CA GLN A 37 0.59 -0.23 28.38
C GLN A 37 -0.53 -0.55 27.38
N HIS A 38 -0.65 0.27 26.34
CA HIS A 38 -1.33 -0.15 25.13
C HIS A 38 -0.45 -1.25 24.53
N ALA A 39 -0.81 -2.52 24.78
CA ALA A 39 -0.32 -3.59 23.94
C ALA A 39 -0.71 -3.22 22.50
N ALA A 40 0.28 -3.02 21.63
CA ALA A 40 0.01 -2.87 20.21
C ALA A 40 -0.71 -4.14 19.76
N VAL A 41 -1.98 -4.03 19.41
CA VAL A 41 -2.69 -5.12 18.75
C VAL A 41 -2.09 -5.20 17.36
N THR A 42 -1.17 -6.14 17.15
CA THR A 42 -0.63 -6.43 15.82
C THR A 42 -1.77 -6.99 14.98
N ASP A 43 -2.13 -6.27 13.91
CA ASP A 43 -3.10 -6.75 12.92
C ASP A 43 -2.61 -8.11 12.40
N THR A 44 -3.51 -9.11 12.31
CA THR A 44 -3.17 -10.42 11.76
C THR A 44 -2.56 -10.30 10.35
N ARG A 45 -2.93 -9.25 9.60
CA ARG A 45 -2.37 -8.90 8.30
C ARG A 45 -0.91 -8.44 8.33
N ASP A 46 -0.32 -8.27 9.50
CA ASP A 46 1.09 -7.94 9.70
C ASP A 46 1.88 -9.13 10.28
N GLN A 47 1.19 -10.22 10.62
CA GLN A 47 1.81 -11.41 11.19
C GLN A 47 2.28 -12.33 10.08
N ARG A 48 3.51 -12.85 10.24
CA ARG A 48 4.07 -13.83 9.30
C ARG A 48 3.04 -14.97 9.06
N PRO A 49 2.80 -15.36 7.80
CA PRO A 49 1.87 -16.43 7.48
C PRO A 49 2.27 -17.76 8.10
N ALA A 50 1.29 -18.64 8.31
CA ALA A 50 1.58 -20.01 8.69
C ALA A 50 2.35 -20.73 7.57
N GLU A 51 3.21 -21.69 7.92
CA GLU A 51 3.97 -22.46 6.92
C GLU A 51 3.04 -23.19 5.94
N ALA A 52 1.85 -23.63 6.37
CA ALA A 52 0.85 -24.22 5.46
C ALA A 52 0.41 -23.28 4.34
N THR A 53 0.24 -21.98 4.64
CA THR A 53 -0.05 -20.94 3.63
C THR A 53 1.13 -20.78 2.68
N LEU A 54 2.37 -20.73 3.21
CA LEU A 54 3.56 -20.60 2.36
C LEU A 54 3.78 -21.82 1.47
N ASP A 55 3.55 -23.03 1.98
CA ASP A 55 3.63 -24.27 1.21
C ASP A 55 2.58 -24.33 0.10
N PHE A 56 1.36 -23.88 0.41
CA PHE A 56 0.32 -23.72 -0.61
C PHE A 56 0.77 -22.73 -1.70
N LEU A 57 1.26 -21.55 -1.35
CA LEU A 57 1.73 -20.56 -2.31
C LEU A 57 2.90 -21.06 -3.16
N ARG A 58 3.85 -21.81 -2.56
CA ARG A 58 4.92 -22.48 -3.32
C ARG A 58 4.37 -23.52 -4.30
N SER A 59 3.31 -24.23 -3.94
CA SER A 59 2.67 -25.19 -4.84
C SER A 59 1.90 -24.50 -5.97
N ALA A 60 1.22 -23.39 -5.68
CA ALA A 60 0.40 -22.67 -6.65
C ALA A 60 1.24 -21.96 -7.72
N PHE A 61 2.47 -21.56 -7.38
CA PHE A 61 3.43 -20.96 -8.30
C PHE A 61 4.63 -21.90 -8.45
N PRO A 62 4.73 -22.77 -9.48
CA PRO A 62 5.88 -23.65 -9.66
C PRO A 62 7.18 -22.89 -9.99
N PRO A 63 8.36 -23.36 -9.55
CA PRO A 63 9.64 -22.62 -9.70
C PRO A 63 9.99 -22.17 -11.13
N GLU A 64 9.57 -22.92 -12.14
CA GLU A 64 9.83 -22.61 -13.56
C GLU A 64 9.07 -21.40 -14.09
N TRP A 65 8.03 -20.95 -13.39
CA TRP A 65 7.22 -19.78 -13.74
C TRP A 65 7.48 -18.57 -12.84
N ARG A 66 8.26 -18.76 -11.77
CA ARG A 66 8.55 -17.72 -10.79
C ARG A 66 9.58 -16.73 -11.31
N GLU A 67 9.29 -15.46 -11.08
CA GLU A 67 10.33 -14.44 -11.05
C GLU A 67 11.14 -14.55 -9.75
N GLN A 68 12.38 -14.07 -9.79
CA GLN A 68 13.26 -14.07 -8.61
C GLN A 68 12.61 -13.33 -7.44
N ALA A 69 12.54 -13.98 -6.27
CA ALA A 69 12.09 -13.32 -5.04
C ALA A 69 12.98 -12.12 -4.68
N LEU A 70 12.40 -11.05 -4.17
CA LEU A 70 13.11 -9.80 -3.88
C LEU A 70 14.06 -9.89 -2.69
N GLY A 71 13.73 -10.75 -1.72
CA GLY A 71 14.37 -10.75 -0.41
C GLY A 71 13.78 -9.67 0.53
N HIS A 72 13.89 -9.90 1.84
CA HIS A 72 13.28 -9.04 2.85
C HIS A 72 13.84 -7.61 2.87
N GLU A 73 15.12 -7.43 2.58
CA GLU A 73 15.76 -6.10 2.57
C GLU A 73 15.19 -5.22 1.46
N ALA A 74 15.14 -5.74 0.22
CA ALA A 74 14.57 -5.00 -0.91
C ALA A 74 13.06 -4.71 -0.73
N VAL A 75 12.31 -5.63 -0.10
CA VAL A 75 10.91 -5.38 0.26
C VAL A 75 10.80 -4.26 1.30
N ALA A 76 11.66 -4.26 2.33
CA ALA A 76 11.66 -3.23 3.36
C ALA A 76 12.04 -1.84 2.80
N ASP A 77 13.02 -1.78 1.89
CA ASP A 77 13.40 -0.55 1.19
C ASP A 77 12.23 0.00 0.36
N TRP A 78 11.56 -0.88 -0.42
CA TRP A 78 10.39 -0.48 -1.19
C TRP A 78 9.26 0.02 -0.28
N GLU A 79 8.98 -0.68 0.81
CA GLU A 79 8.00 -0.29 1.83
C GLU A 79 8.30 1.09 2.43
N GLN A 80 9.57 1.35 2.75
CA GLN A 80 10.02 2.63 3.28
C GLN A 80 9.85 3.77 2.26
N GLU A 81 10.27 3.57 1.02
CA GLU A 81 10.13 4.55 -0.07
C GLU A 81 8.66 4.91 -0.34
N ASN A 82 7.77 3.94 -0.15
CA ASN A 82 6.35 4.06 -0.44
C ASN A 82 5.48 4.39 0.79
N GLY A 83 6.09 4.48 1.98
CA GLY A 83 5.40 4.82 3.23
C GLY A 83 4.34 3.80 3.64
N VAL A 84 4.59 2.51 3.38
CA VAL A 84 3.59 1.44 3.58
C VAL A 84 4.22 0.18 4.15
N VAL A 85 3.42 -0.64 4.85
CA VAL A 85 3.77 -2.04 5.13
C VAL A 85 2.83 -2.91 4.32
N LEU A 86 3.37 -3.76 3.46
CA LEU A 86 2.59 -4.66 2.62
C LEU A 86 1.85 -5.68 3.49
N PRO A 87 0.60 -6.01 3.17
CA PRO A 87 -0.15 -6.99 3.94
C PRO A 87 0.38 -8.41 3.69
N GLU A 88 0.36 -9.21 4.74
CA GLU A 88 0.58 -10.65 4.66
C GLU A 88 -0.66 -11.35 4.07
N PRO A 89 -0.49 -12.45 3.34
CA PRO A 89 0.77 -13.18 3.08
C PRO A 89 1.60 -12.66 1.90
N TYR A 90 1.14 -11.62 1.19
CA TYR A 90 1.82 -11.13 -0.02
C TYR A 90 3.25 -10.66 0.27
N ARG A 91 3.45 -9.93 1.38
CA ARG A 91 4.78 -9.45 1.81
C ARG A 91 5.80 -10.57 1.94
N THR A 92 5.49 -11.63 2.66
CA THR A 92 6.39 -12.80 2.79
C THR A 92 6.54 -13.52 1.46
N PHE A 93 5.46 -13.65 0.67
CA PHE A 93 5.50 -14.29 -0.65
C PHE A 93 6.49 -13.63 -1.60
N ILE A 94 6.47 -12.31 -1.76
CA ILE A 94 7.41 -11.62 -2.66
C ILE A 94 8.85 -11.61 -2.16
N ALA A 95 9.03 -11.68 -0.83
CA ALA A 95 10.35 -11.72 -0.22
C ALA A 95 11.02 -13.09 -0.36
N GLU A 96 10.25 -14.18 -0.27
CA GLU A 96 10.82 -15.53 -0.12
C GLU A 96 10.49 -16.49 -1.27
N ILE A 97 9.39 -16.27 -2.00
CA ILE A 97 8.86 -17.23 -2.98
C ILE A 97 9.01 -16.68 -4.40
N SER A 98 8.39 -15.55 -4.73
CA SER A 98 8.33 -15.03 -6.10
C SER A 98 7.96 -13.55 -6.16
N ASN A 99 8.71 -12.73 -6.90
CA ASN A 99 8.32 -11.33 -7.15
C ASN A 99 7.54 -11.19 -8.45
N GLY A 100 6.45 -11.93 -8.58
CA GLY A 100 5.73 -12.08 -9.84
C GLY A 100 5.96 -13.44 -10.49
N SER A 101 5.16 -13.76 -11.50
CA SER A 101 5.17 -15.03 -12.21
C SER A 101 4.37 -14.88 -13.50
N SER A 102 4.87 -15.42 -14.61
CA SER A 102 4.13 -15.40 -15.88
C SER A 102 2.90 -16.32 -15.87
N LEU A 103 2.78 -17.15 -14.83
CA LEU A 103 1.57 -17.87 -14.46
C LEU A 103 0.93 -17.19 -13.25
N GLY A 104 -0.38 -17.01 -13.23
CA GLY A 104 -1.02 -16.49 -12.03
C GLY A 104 -2.50 -16.21 -12.22
N PRO A 105 -3.14 -15.63 -11.18
CA PRO A 105 -4.57 -15.45 -11.19
C PRO A 105 -5.07 -14.40 -12.18
N ALA A 106 -4.25 -13.42 -12.55
CA ALA A 106 -4.64 -12.43 -13.55
C ALA A 106 -4.54 -13.02 -14.97
N GLY A 107 -5.61 -12.86 -15.75
CA GLY A 107 -5.76 -13.46 -17.08
C GLY A 107 -4.70 -13.05 -18.11
N ASP A 108 -4.17 -11.83 -18.03
CA ASP A 108 -3.18 -11.28 -18.95
C ASP A 108 -1.81 -11.11 -18.26
N GLY A 109 -0.94 -12.11 -18.46
CA GLY A 109 0.46 -12.07 -18.04
C GLY A 109 0.74 -12.54 -16.62
N GLY A 110 -0.25 -13.08 -15.90
CA GLY A 110 -0.06 -13.66 -14.56
C GLY A 110 0.16 -12.61 -13.47
N LEU A 111 1.02 -12.93 -12.49
CA LEU A 111 1.29 -12.05 -11.36
C LEU A 111 2.44 -11.07 -11.69
N GLN A 112 2.16 -9.78 -11.60
CA GLN A 112 3.13 -8.71 -11.84
C GLN A 112 4.16 -8.60 -10.70
N PRO A 113 5.41 -8.21 -11.01
CA PRO A 113 6.38 -7.81 -10.00
C PRO A 113 5.94 -6.59 -9.19
N LEU A 114 6.40 -6.50 -7.93
CA LEU A 114 6.06 -5.39 -7.05
C LEU A 114 6.40 -4.03 -7.70
N GLY A 115 5.40 -3.15 -7.74
CA GLY A 115 5.53 -1.78 -8.27
C GLY A 115 5.49 -1.67 -9.79
N TRP A 116 5.39 -2.78 -10.53
CA TRP A 116 5.22 -2.76 -11.97
C TRP A 116 3.77 -2.48 -12.34
N LEU A 117 3.58 -1.84 -13.50
CA LEU A 117 2.26 -1.52 -14.05
C LEU A 117 2.10 -2.21 -15.41
N PRO A 118 0.94 -2.82 -15.69
CA PRO A 118 0.62 -3.31 -17.04
C PRO A 118 0.70 -2.20 -18.08
N ASN A 119 1.02 -2.55 -19.33
CA ASN A 119 1.13 -1.57 -20.43
C ASN A 119 -0.15 -0.75 -20.65
N ALA A 120 -1.32 -1.32 -20.34
CA ALA A 120 -2.62 -0.67 -20.48
C ALA A 120 -3.02 0.18 -19.27
N TRP A 121 -2.18 0.24 -18.23
CA TRP A 121 -2.44 1.05 -17.04
C TRP A 121 -2.52 2.55 -17.43
N PRO A 122 -3.52 3.30 -16.93
CA PRO A 122 -3.70 4.69 -17.30
C PRO A 122 -2.57 5.59 -16.76
N ASP A 123 -2.15 6.59 -17.55
CA ASP A 123 -1.15 7.58 -17.15
C ASP A 123 -1.74 8.62 -16.19
N LEU A 124 -1.79 8.25 -14.90
CA LEU A 124 -2.36 9.07 -13.83
C LEU A 124 -1.27 9.64 -12.90
N GLY A 125 -0.01 9.64 -13.33
CA GLY A 125 1.13 10.03 -12.51
C GLY A 125 1.59 8.96 -11.50
N PRO A 126 2.44 9.33 -10.51
CA PRO A 126 3.02 8.36 -9.59
C PRO A 126 1.98 7.75 -8.65
N ARG A 127 2.07 6.42 -8.49
CA ARG A 127 1.26 5.66 -7.53
C ARG A 127 1.61 6.05 -6.09
N GLN A 128 0.63 5.92 -5.20
CA GLN A 128 0.71 6.30 -3.78
C GLN A 128 0.17 5.16 -2.90
N PRO A 129 0.84 3.99 -2.84
CA PRO A 129 0.36 2.83 -2.10
C PRO A 129 0.29 3.04 -0.58
N GLY A 130 1.00 4.02 -0.01
CA GLY A 130 0.91 4.38 1.41
C GLY A 130 -0.29 5.26 1.78
N GLU A 131 -0.92 5.92 0.81
CA GLU A 131 -2.11 6.75 1.06
C GLU A 131 -3.36 5.87 1.25
N PRO A 132 -4.34 6.24 2.08
CA PRO A 132 -5.54 5.42 2.26
C PRO A 132 -6.31 5.18 0.96
N PHE A 133 -6.69 3.92 0.71
CA PHE A 133 -7.61 3.59 -0.38
C PHE A 133 -8.96 4.32 -0.19
N PRO A 134 -9.50 5.01 -1.21
CA PRO A 134 -10.60 5.95 -1.01
C PRO A 134 -11.97 5.29 -0.85
N LEU A 135 -12.14 4.03 -1.26
CA LEU A 135 -13.44 3.36 -1.28
C LEU A 135 -13.61 2.41 -0.09
N ALA A 136 -14.75 2.54 0.58
CA ALA A 136 -15.15 1.63 1.67
C ALA A 136 -16.03 0.46 1.18
N ALA A 137 -16.62 0.59 -0.01
CA ALA A 137 -17.52 -0.37 -0.64
C ALA A 137 -17.33 -0.35 -2.16
N ALA A 138 -17.92 -1.35 -2.83
CA ALA A 138 -17.97 -1.38 -4.29
C ALA A 138 -18.60 -0.09 -4.83
N TRP A 139 -18.06 0.41 -5.95
CA TRP A 139 -18.57 1.59 -6.62
C TRP A 139 -18.53 1.36 -8.13
N PRO A 140 -19.66 0.92 -8.74
CA PRO A 140 -19.84 0.91 -10.18
C PRO A 140 -20.19 2.33 -10.62
N TRP A 141 -19.18 3.16 -10.87
CA TRP A 141 -19.41 4.56 -11.19
C TRP A 141 -20.01 4.76 -12.59
N GLU A 142 -19.93 3.77 -13.49
CA GLU A 142 -20.65 3.80 -14.77
C GLU A 142 -22.19 3.89 -14.60
N ASP A 143 -22.70 3.31 -13.50
CA ASP A 143 -24.13 3.28 -13.18
C ASP A 143 -24.58 4.53 -12.39
N ASP A 144 -23.63 5.38 -11.97
CA ASP A 144 -23.91 6.58 -11.18
C ASP A 144 -23.96 7.81 -12.10
N GLU A 145 -25.18 8.16 -12.54
CA GLU A 145 -25.43 9.32 -13.42
C GLU A 145 -24.96 10.67 -12.82
N SER A 146 -24.64 10.73 -11.52
CA SER A 146 -24.10 11.93 -10.88
C SER A 146 -22.58 12.07 -11.02
N VAL A 147 -21.90 11.03 -11.50
CA VAL A 147 -20.44 10.98 -11.62
C VAL A 147 -20.02 11.45 -13.01
N ASP A 148 -19.19 12.49 -13.03
CA ASP A 148 -18.52 12.93 -14.25
C ASP A 148 -17.34 11.98 -14.54
N PRO A 149 -17.04 11.65 -15.82
CA PRO A 149 -15.86 10.85 -16.15
C PRO A 149 -14.52 11.42 -15.64
N GLY A 150 -14.46 12.71 -15.31
CA GLY A 150 -13.31 13.36 -14.68
C GLY A 150 -13.35 13.43 -13.15
N ASP A 151 -14.21 12.66 -12.48
CA ASP A 151 -14.31 12.69 -11.02
C ASP A 151 -12.98 12.27 -10.37
N PRO A 152 -12.35 13.12 -9.53
CA PRO A 152 -11.04 12.85 -8.95
C PRO A 152 -11.01 11.62 -8.03
N ARG A 153 -12.17 11.09 -7.62
CA ARG A 153 -12.26 9.83 -6.87
C ARG A 153 -11.92 8.62 -7.74
N ILE A 154 -12.15 8.68 -9.05
CA ILE A 154 -11.77 7.63 -10.00
C ILE A 154 -10.24 7.53 -10.03
N ASP A 155 -9.55 8.66 -10.29
CA ASP A 155 -8.08 8.72 -10.26
C ASP A 155 -7.51 8.29 -8.90
N ALA A 156 -8.19 8.63 -7.80
CA ALA A 156 -7.77 8.20 -6.48
C ALA A 156 -7.90 6.68 -6.27
N ALA A 157 -8.93 6.02 -6.81
CA ALA A 157 -9.08 4.57 -6.79
C ALA A 157 -8.01 3.88 -7.65
N PHE A 158 -7.70 4.50 -8.80
CA PHE A 158 -6.43 4.45 -9.55
C PHE A 158 -5.19 4.35 -8.66
N ASN A 159 -4.91 5.44 -7.96
CA ASN A 159 -3.54 5.75 -7.55
C ASN A 159 -3.21 5.48 -6.09
N LYS A 160 -4.20 5.42 -5.20
CA LYS A 160 -3.94 5.40 -3.75
C LYS A 160 -4.16 4.03 -3.14
N GLY A 161 -3.39 3.72 -2.10
CA GLY A 161 -3.69 2.63 -1.16
C GLY A 161 -3.72 1.25 -1.75
N SER A 162 -3.05 1.03 -2.88
CA SER A 162 -3.00 -0.25 -3.56
C SER A 162 -1.71 -0.44 -4.35
N ILE A 163 -1.37 -1.71 -4.58
CA ILE A 163 -0.43 -2.15 -5.61
C ILE A 163 -1.19 -2.94 -6.68
N VAL A 164 -0.61 -3.03 -7.89
CA VAL A 164 -1.19 -3.79 -9.00
C VAL A 164 -0.64 -5.22 -8.97
N LEU A 165 -1.53 -6.20 -8.92
CA LEU A 165 -1.19 -7.63 -8.97
C LEU A 165 -1.13 -8.14 -10.42
N GLY A 166 -1.91 -7.56 -11.33
CA GLY A 166 -1.94 -8.02 -12.72
C GLY A 166 -3.08 -7.40 -13.51
N SER A 167 -3.08 -7.69 -14.81
CA SER A 167 -4.12 -7.33 -15.76
C SER A 167 -5.03 -8.55 -15.98
N GLU A 168 -6.34 -8.39 -15.90
CA GLU A 168 -7.26 -9.49 -16.22
C GLU A 168 -7.43 -9.63 -17.72
N ASP A 169 -7.70 -8.53 -18.43
CA ASP A 169 -8.03 -8.50 -19.85
C ASP A 169 -7.51 -7.25 -20.58
N GLY A 170 -6.57 -6.52 -19.96
CA GLY A 170 -6.02 -5.27 -20.47
C GLY A 170 -6.87 -4.03 -20.14
N GLN A 171 -8.06 -4.19 -19.58
CA GLN A 171 -8.94 -3.08 -19.20
C GLN A 171 -9.34 -3.13 -17.71
N ALA A 172 -9.34 -4.33 -17.12
CA ALA A 172 -9.51 -4.56 -15.70
C ALA A 172 -8.19 -4.99 -15.04
N PHE A 173 -7.96 -4.51 -13.82
CA PHE A 173 -6.73 -4.74 -13.06
C PHE A 173 -7.04 -5.27 -11.66
N TRP A 174 -6.27 -6.26 -11.25
CA TRP A 174 -6.30 -6.75 -9.88
C TRP A 174 -5.41 -5.89 -9.01
N LEU A 175 -5.95 -5.43 -7.89
CA LEU A 175 -5.29 -4.61 -6.90
C LEU A 175 -5.21 -5.35 -5.57
N LEU A 176 -4.09 -5.22 -4.86
CA LEU A 176 -4.02 -5.53 -3.43
C LEU A 176 -4.05 -4.22 -2.65
N LEU A 177 -5.02 -4.07 -1.77
CA LEU A 177 -5.16 -2.87 -0.95
C LEU A 177 -4.11 -2.86 0.17
N THR A 178 -3.31 -1.81 0.22
CA THR A 178 -2.15 -1.69 1.11
C THR A 178 -2.38 -0.73 2.27
N ALA A 179 -3.37 0.18 2.16
CA ALA A 179 -3.69 1.16 3.20
C ALA A 179 -5.19 1.49 3.22
N GLY A 180 -5.70 1.89 4.39
CA GLY A 180 -7.12 2.20 4.62
C GLY A 180 -7.92 1.06 5.26
N PRO A 181 -9.24 1.23 5.45
CA PRO A 181 -10.07 0.30 6.24
C PRO A 181 -10.23 -1.09 5.60
N ARG A 182 -10.00 -1.19 4.28
CA ARG A 182 -10.08 -2.42 3.49
C ARG A 182 -8.70 -3.04 3.21
N ARG A 183 -7.65 -2.62 3.93
CA ARG A 183 -6.27 -3.12 3.76
C ARG A 183 -6.23 -4.65 3.82
N GLY A 184 -5.44 -5.24 2.93
CA GLY A 184 -5.24 -6.68 2.79
C GLY A 184 -6.22 -7.36 1.85
N GLU A 185 -7.25 -6.65 1.38
CA GLU A 185 -8.21 -7.19 0.43
C GLU A 185 -7.75 -7.05 -1.02
N VAL A 186 -8.15 -8.00 -1.84
CA VAL A 186 -7.99 -7.96 -3.29
C VAL A 186 -9.24 -7.35 -3.93
N TRP A 187 -9.03 -6.40 -4.82
CA TRP A 187 -10.08 -5.68 -5.54
C TRP A 187 -9.80 -5.73 -7.04
N MET A 188 -10.86 -5.63 -7.83
CA MET A 188 -10.77 -5.40 -9.26
C MET A 188 -11.17 -3.95 -9.57
N ILE A 189 -10.38 -3.27 -10.39
CA ILE A 189 -10.68 -1.93 -10.90
C ILE A 189 -10.68 -1.96 -12.42
N ALA A 190 -11.64 -1.26 -13.03
CA ALA A 190 -11.76 -1.08 -14.47
C ALA A 190 -12.24 0.36 -14.75
N ASP A 191 -12.40 0.74 -16.01
CA ASP A 191 -12.96 2.04 -16.41
C ASP A 191 -14.42 2.24 -15.95
N VAL A 192 -15.12 1.16 -15.65
CA VAL A 192 -16.53 1.14 -15.22
C VAL A 192 -16.75 1.20 -13.71
N GLY A 193 -15.74 0.83 -12.91
CA GLY A 193 -15.94 0.66 -11.48
C GLY A 193 -14.79 0.01 -10.74
N ALA A 194 -14.92 0.00 -9.42
CA ALA A 194 -14.07 -0.78 -8.53
C ALA A 194 -14.92 -1.64 -7.60
N VAL A 195 -14.58 -2.93 -7.52
CA VAL A 195 -15.30 -3.91 -6.73
C VAL A 195 -14.33 -4.81 -5.95
N PRO A 196 -14.66 -5.26 -4.73
CA PRO A 196 -13.86 -6.29 -4.06
C PRO A 196 -13.94 -7.60 -4.84
N ALA A 197 -12.89 -8.41 -4.76
CA ALA A 197 -12.92 -9.76 -5.31
C ALA A 197 -14.12 -10.54 -4.75
N PRO A 198 -14.86 -11.28 -5.59
CA PRO A 198 -16.10 -11.95 -5.21
C PRO A 198 -15.86 -13.04 -4.16
N GLY A 199 -16.83 -13.24 -3.25
CA GLY A 199 -16.78 -14.21 -2.16
C GLY A 199 -17.74 -13.85 -1.01
N ASP A 200 -17.94 -14.75 -0.03
CA ASP A 200 -18.78 -14.47 1.17
C ASP A 200 -18.30 -13.23 1.95
N LYS A 201 -17.00 -12.97 1.85
CA LYS A 201 -16.29 -11.76 2.31
C LYS A 201 -15.25 -11.40 1.25
N ALA A 202 -14.82 -10.15 1.21
CA ALA A 202 -13.71 -9.73 0.36
C ALA A 202 -12.47 -10.58 0.67
N TRP A 203 -11.87 -11.13 -0.38
CA TRP A 203 -10.72 -12.04 -0.28
C TRP A 203 -9.42 -11.31 -0.03
N GLY A 204 -8.51 -11.96 0.70
CA GLY A 204 -7.11 -11.57 0.73
C GLY A 204 -6.32 -12.21 -0.41
N PHE A 205 -5.01 -12.02 -0.40
CA PHE A 205 -4.12 -12.55 -1.42
C PHE A 205 -4.15 -14.08 -1.50
N GLU A 206 -4.17 -14.79 -0.37
CA GLU A 206 -4.21 -16.26 -0.34
C GLU A 206 -5.52 -16.80 -0.94
N GLU A 207 -6.67 -16.28 -0.53
CA GLU A 207 -7.96 -16.75 -1.05
C GLU A 207 -8.12 -16.47 -2.54
N TRP A 208 -7.60 -15.34 -3.02
CA TRP A 208 -7.56 -15.00 -4.43
C TRP A 208 -6.71 -16.00 -5.25
N VAL A 209 -5.52 -16.34 -4.77
CA VAL A 209 -4.68 -17.38 -5.39
C VAL A 209 -5.34 -18.76 -5.33
N GLN A 210 -5.98 -19.09 -4.20
CA GLN A 210 -6.66 -20.38 -4.03
C GLN A 210 -7.81 -20.55 -5.02
N ARG A 211 -8.62 -19.50 -5.23
CA ARG A 211 -9.73 -19.56 -6.19
C ARG A 211 -9.21 -19.90 -7.59
N TRP A 212 -8.22 -19.16 -8.07
CA TRP A 212 -7.58 -19.42 -9.36
C TRP A 212 -7.01 -20.84 -9.45
N HIS A 213 -6.26 -21.26 -8.44
CA HIS A 213 -5.58 -22.55 -8.44
C HIS A 213 -6.57 -23.74 -8.45
N THR A 214 -7.79 -23.55 -7.96
CA THR A 214 -8.86 -24.56 -8.03
C THR A 214 -9.64 -24.58 -9.35
N GLY A 215 -9.35 -23.65 -10.28
CA GLY A 215 -9.93 -23.62 -11.62
C GLY A 215 -11.40 -23.19 -11.67
N ASN A 216 -11.89 -22.47 -10.66
CA ASN A 216 -13.27 -21.98 -10.63
C ASN A 216 -13.36 -20.57 -11.22
N ASP A 217 -14.39 -20.30 -12.04
CA ASP A 217 -14.63 -18.95 -12.58
C ASP A 217 -14.75 -17.91 -11.47
N TRP A 218 -14.29 -16.68 -11.70
CA TRP A 218 -14.33 -15.63 -10.67
C TRP A 218 -15.74 -15.32 -10.16
N TRP A 219 -16.74 -15.41 -11.03
CA TRP A 219 -18.10 -14.89 -10.80
C TRP A 219 -19.16 -15.95 -10.52
N ASN A 220 -18.78 -17.22 -10.36
CA ASN A 220 -19.70 -18.36 -10.17
C ASN A 220 -19.74 -18.92 -8.74
#